data_AF-A0A8E0QXA7-F1
#
_entry.id   AF-A0A8E0QXA7-F1
#
_cell.length_a   1.000
_cell.length_b   1.000
_cell.length_c   1.000
_cell.angle_alpha   90.00
_cell.angle_beta   90.00
_cell.angle_gamma   90.00
#
_symmetry.space_group_name_H-M   'P 1'
#
loop_
_entity.id
_entity.type
_entity.pdbx_description
1 polymer ?
#
loop_
_entity_poly.entity_id
_entity_poly.type
_entity_poly.pdbx_seq_one_letter_code
_entity_poly.pdbx_strand_id
1 'polypeptide(L)'
;MSLISIICTHEVSPTVITSVLSTAYEASSKIDSPPSLILVMTADAAELQKYTKDSVTKPPIESLQYPFLGWDLGKIAQFLQENASNTVLDHTTFLVADEKTTLDEDTLLLVYNIEYSQESIRLSASYANNQAVAISVATTDVGELRSLADDDGVYRGGPQRPPPKKGGKAPRKQL
;
A
#
# COMPACT_ATOMS: atom_id res chain seq x y z
N MET A 1 8.44 -9.85 -7.39
CA MET A 1 7.47 -9.11 -6.59
C MET A 1 6.39 -8.62 -7.54
N SER A 2 5.14 -8.77 -7.15
CA SER A 2 3.98 -8.19 -7.84
C SER A 2 3.94 -6.69 -7.59
N LEU A 3 3.23 -5.96 -8.45
CA LEU A 3 2.95 -4.55 -8.23
C LEU A 3 1.68 -4.39 -7.40
N ILE A 4 1.70 -3.45 -6.47
CA ILE A 4 0.54 -3.12 -5.64
C ILE A 4 -0.24 -2.01 -6.33
N SER A 5 -1.50 -2.28 -6.66
CA SER A 5 -2.37 -1.31 -7.28
C SER A 5 -2.73 -0.17 -6.32
N ILE A 6 -2.69 1.07 -6.80
CA ILE A 6 -3.40 2.21 -6.23
C ILE A 6 -4.66 2.41 -7.08
N ILE A 7 -5.82 2.34 -6.44
CA ILE A 7 -7.14 2.49 -7.05
C ILE A 7 -7.78 3.78 -6.54
N CYS A 8 -8.09 4.72 -7.43
CA CYS A 8 -8.79 5.95 -7.06
C CYS A 8 -10.31 5.74 -7.11
N THR A 9 -10.97 5.79 -5.95
CA THR A 9 -12.43 5.70 -5.81
C THR A 9 -13.10 7.06 -5.64
N HIS A 10 -12.28 8.10 -5.47
CA HIS A 10 -12.67 9.50 -5.39
C HIS A 10 -11.76 10.34 -6.30
N GLU A 11 -12.19 11.55 -6.64
CA GLU A 11 -11.38 12.50 -7.41
C GLU A 11 -10.27 13.08 -6.54
N VAL A 12 -9.09 12.45 -6.56
CA VAL A 12 -7.89 12.87 -5.82
C VAL A 12 -6.94 13.59 -6.76
N SER A 13 -6.52 14.81 -6.46
CA SER A 13 -5.70 15.59 -7.41
C SER A 13 -4.38 14.90 -7.82
N PRO A 14 -3.88 15.10 -9.05
CA PRO A 14 -2.58 14.57 -9.49
C PRO A 14 -1.42 14.99 -8.57
N THR A 15 -1.50 16.20 -8.00
CA THR A 15 -0.52 16.73 -7.04
C THR A 15 -0.49 15.91 -5.76
N VAL A 16 -1.65 15.54 -5.21
CA VAL A 16 -1.74 14.70 -4.00
C VAL A 16 -1.16 13.32 -4.27
N ILE A 17 -1.56 12.66 -5.36
CA ILE A 17 -0.99 11.34 -5.71
C ILE A 17 0.52 11.42 -5.95
N THR A 18 1.00 12.49 -6.59
CA THR A 18 2.43 12.76 -6.76
C THR A 18 3.16 12.86 -5.42
N SER A 19 2.59 13.61 -4.47
CA SER A 19 3.14 13.79 -3.13
C SER A 19 3.22 12.45 -2.38
N VAL A 20 2.13 11.68 -2.41
CA VAL A 20 2.03 10.36 -1.77
C VAL A 20 3.08 9.41 -2.33
N LEU A 21 3.18 9.29 -3.66
CA LEU A 21 4.16 8.40 -4.31
C LEU A 21 5.60 8.83 -4.01
N SER A 22 5.90 10.12 -4.06
CA SER A 22 7.23 10.65 -3.77
C SER A 22 7.64 10.34 -2.33
N THR A 23 6.73 10.57 -1.39
CA THR A 23 6.94 10.29 0.04
C THR A 23 7.12 8.79 0.30
N ALA A 24 6.29 7.95 -0.33
CA ALA A 24 6.38 6.50 -0.20
C ALA A 24 7.73 5.96 -0.70
N TYR A 25 8.21 6.45 -1.85
CA TYR A 25 9.46 6.00 -2.45
C TYR A 25 10.70 6.57 -1.76
N GLU A 26 10.63 7.80 -1.27
CA GLU A 26 11.71 8.35 -0.43
C GLU A 26 11.86 7.51 0.84
N ALA A 27 10.76 7.17 1.51
CA ALA A 27 10.79 6.33 2.70
C ALA A 27 11.24 4.89 2.40
N SER A 28 10.82 4.29 1.28
CA SER A 28 11.26 2.95 0.88
C SER A 28 12.74 2.88 0.54
N SER A 29 13.29 3.94 -0.06
CA SER A 29 14.72 4.03 -0.37
C SER A 29 15.62 3.96 0.87
N LYS A 30 15.15 4.49 2.02
CA LYS A 30 15.89 4.50 3.30
C LYS A 30 16.07 3.10 3.89
N ILE A 31 15.32 2.11 3.40
CA ILE A 31 15.40 0.70 3.85
C ILE A 31 15.71 -0.26 2.69
N ASP A 32 16.26 0.25 1.58
CA ASP A 32 16.60 -0.51 0.37
C ASP A 32 15.41 -1.29 -0.24
N SER A 33 14.19 -0.77 -0.07
CA SER A 33 12.96 -1.34 -0.62
C SER A 33 12.61 -0.70 -1.96
N PRO A 34 12.49 -1.48 -3.06
CA PRO A 34 12.22 -0.92 -4.37
C PRO A 34 10.78 -0.36 -4.48
N PRO A 35 10.57 0.65 -5.32
CA PRO A 35 9.23 1.09 -5.73
C PRO A 35 8.40 -0.07 -6.31
N SER A 36 7.15 -0.20 -5.84
CA SER A 36 6.26 -1.30 -6.22
C SER A 36 4.82 -0.87 -6.51
N LEU A 37 4.52 0.43 -6.39
CA LEU A 37 3.16 0.94 -6.53
C LEU A 37 2.84 1.25 -7.99
N ILE A 38 1.63 0.88 -8.41
CA ILE A 38 1.11 1.19 -9.74
C ILE A 38 -0.30 1.79 -9.63
N LEU A 39 -0.45 2.99 -10.15
CA LEU A 39 -1.74 3.64 -10.31
C LEU A 39 -2.48 3.02 -11.49
N VAL A 40 -3.62 2.41 -11.20
CA VAL A 40 -4.45 1.77 -12.24
C VAL A 40 -5.45 2.79 -12.77
N MET A 41 -5.30 3.17 -14.04
CA MET A 41 -6.13 4.17 -14.71
C MET A 41 -7.12 3.57 -15.72
N THR A 42 -7.31 2.24 -15.70
CA THR A 42 -8.20 1.54 -16.63
C THR A 42 -8.95 0.41 -15.93
N ALA A 43 -10.22 0.22 -16.29
CA ALA A 43 -11.01 -0.95 -15.91
C ALA A 43 -11.07 -2.02 -17.02
N ASP A 44 -10.26 -1.87 -18.09
CA ASP A 44 -10.15 -2.86 -19.16
C ASP A 44 -9.14 -3.95 -18.78
N ALA A 45 -9.63 -5.18 -18.69
CA ALA A 45 -8.82 -6.36 -18.39
C ALA A 45 -7.66 -6.56 -19.37
N ALA A 46 -7.87 -6.26 -20.66
CA ALA A 46 -6.84 -6.41 -21.69
C ALA A 46 -5.69 -5.41 -21.49
N GLU A 47 -5.97 -4.23 -20.95
CA GLU A 47 -4.94 -3.25 -20.59
C GLU A 47 -4.16 -3.68 -19.34
N LEU A 48 -4.81 -4.30 -18.34
CA LEU A 48 -4.11 -4.81 -17.16
C LEU A 48 -3.07 -5.88 -17.52
N GLN A 49 -3.36 -6.71 -18.52
CA GLN A 49 -2.44 -7.75 -19.03
C GLN A 49 -1.15 -7.17 -19.64
N LYS A 50 -1.16 -5.89 -20.04
CA LYS A 50 0.03 -5.24 -20.60
C LYS A 50 1.00 -4.74 -19.54
N TYR A 51 0.58 -4.66 -18.27
CA TYR A 51 1.46 -4.23 -17.20
C TYR A 51 2.60 -5.22 -17.00
N THR A 52 3.79 -4.66 -16.83
CA THR A 52 5.01 -5.39 -16.49
C THR A 52 5.55 -4.86 -15.16
N LYS A 53 6.59 -5.49 -14.63
CA LYS A 53 7.26 -4.99 -13.41
C LYS A 53 7.83 -3.58 -13.58
N ASP A 54 8.08 -3.15 -14.82
CA ASP A 54 8.59 -1.81 -15.12
C ASP A 54 7.47 -0.77 -15.22
N SER A 55 6.20 -1.18 -15.14
CA SER A 55 5.02 -0.30 -15.14
C SER A 55 4.78 0.41 -13.81
N VAL A 56 5.71 0.29 -12.84
CA VAL A 56 5.69 1.08 -11.60
C VAL A 56 5.44 2.55 -11.91
N THR A 57 4.49 3.14 -11.21
CA THR A 57 4.16 4.55 -11.40
C THR A 57 5.24 5.44 -10.84
N LYS A 58 5.74 6.37 -11.66
CA LYS A 58 6.78 7.33 -11.29
C LYS A 58 6.18 8.73 -11.13
N PRO A 59 6.42 9.43 -10.01
CA PRO A 59 6.08 10.85 -9.92
C PRO A 59 6.98 11.69 -10.84
N PRO A 60 6.52 12.86 -11.34
CA PRO A 60 5.19 13.45 -11.12
C PRO A 60 4.09 12.84 -11.99
N ILE A 61 2.85 12.92 -11.50
CA ILE A 61 1.65 12.51 -12.24
C ILE A 61 1.08 13.72 -12.97
N GLU A 62 1.07 13.66 -14.30
CA GLU A 62 0.58 14.76 -15.14
C GLU A 62 -0.94 14.77 -15.28
N SER A 63 -1.56 13.59 -15.38
CA SER A 63 -3.00 13.43 -15.56
C SER A 63 -3.51 12.17 -14.89
N LEU A 64 -4.81 12.17 -14.55
CA LEU A 64 -5.50 11.09 -13.88
C LEU A 64 -6.78 10.72 -14.62
N GLN A 65 -7.11 9.44 -14.59
CA GLN A 65 -8.43 8.92 -14.93
C GLN A 65 -8.98 8.18 -13.71
N TYR A 66 -10.30 8.25 -13.53
CA TYR A 66 -11.00 7.66 -12.38
C TYR A 66 -12.04 6.61 -12.83
N PRO A 67 -11.62 5.50 -13.48
CA PRO A 67 -12.56 4.49 -13.94
C PRO A 67 -13.27 3.75 -12.78
N PHE A 68 -12.77 3.88 -11.55
CA PHE A 68 -13.29 3.23 -10.35
C PHE A 68 -14.04 4.20 -9.42
N LEU A 69 -14.43 5.38 -9.92
CA LEU A 69 -15.15 6.39 -9.14
C LEU A 69 -16.43 5.80 -8.52
N GLY A 70 -16.58 5.95 -7.20
CA GLY A 70 -17.74 5.45 -6.45
C GLY A 70 -17.81 3.93 -6.28
N TRP A 71 -16.76 3.18 -6.66
CA TRP A 71 -16.70 1.75 -6.37
C TRP A 71 -16.37 1.52 -4.89
N ASP A 72 -17.04 0.54 -4.29
CA ASP A 72 -16.69 0.03 -2.98
C ASP A 72 -15.53 -0.98 -3.05
N LEU A 73 -15.01 -1.33 -1.87
CA LEU A 73 -13.87 -2.24 -1.73
C LEU A 73 -14.16 -3.65 -2.24
N GLY A 74 -15.38 -4.14 -2.05
CA GLY A 74 -15.79 -5.47 -2.53
C GLY A 74 -15.78 -5.54 -4.05
N LYS A 75 -16.29 -4.50 -4.72
CA LYS A 75 -16.31 -4.40 -6.18
C LYS A 75 -14.90 -4.30 -6.75
N ILE A 76 -14.00 -3.55 -6.11
CA ILE A 76 -12.59 -3.46 -6.52
C ILE A 76 -11.89 -4.81 -6.36
N ALA A 77 -12.08 -5.45 -5.20
CA ALA A 77 -11.49 -6.75 -4.91
C ALA A 77 -11.95 -7.81 -5.93
N GLN A 78 -13.26 -7.85 -6.24
CA GLN A 78 -13.80 -8.74 -7.26
C GLN A 78 -13.16 -8.45 -8.63
N PHE A 79 -13.07 -7.19 -9.03
CA PHE A 79 -12.46 -6.80 -10.30
C PHE A 79 -10.99 -7.25 -10.40
N LEU A 80 -10.18 -7.03 -9.36
CA LEU A 80 -8.79 -7.47 -9.34
C LEU A 80 -8.71 -9.00 -9.36
N GLN A 81 -9.54 -9.71 -8.61
CA GLN A 81 -9.57 -11.16 -8.62
C GLN A 81 -9.90 -11.72 -10.01
N GLU A 82 -10.89 -11.16 -10.69
CA GLU A 82 -11.34 -11.62 -12.02
C GLU A 82 -10.35 -11.25 -13.14
N ASN A 83 -9.70 -10.09 -13.06
CA ASN A 83 -8.97 -9.51 -14.19
C ASN A 83 -7.45 -9.45 -13.99
N ALA A 84 -6.96 -9.52 -12.75
CA ALA A 84 -5.55 -9.37 -12.41
C ALA A 84 -4.85 -10.66 -11.95
N SER A 85 -5.57 -11.77 -11.71
CA SER A 85 -5.01 -13.03 -11.18
C SER A 85 -3.82 -13.61 -11.96
N ASN A 86 -3.73 -13.34 -13.27
CA ASN A 86 -2.63 -13.78 -14.14
C ASN A 86 -1.73 -12.63 -14.63
N THR A 87 -1.74 -11.51 -13.92
CA THR A 87 -0.95 -10.31 -14.27
C THR A 87 0.18 -10.10 -13.28
N VAL A 88 0.96 -9.03 -13.47
CA VAL A 88 1.96 -8.58 -12.47
C VAL A 88 1.31 -7.89 -11.27
N LEU A 89 0.02 -7.55 -11.32
CA LEU A 89 -0.67 -6.88 -10.22
C LEU A 89 -1.02 -7.88 -9.11
N ASP A 90 -0.89 -7.44 -7.87
CA ASP A 90 -1.43 -8.17 -6.74
C ASP A 90 -2.96 -8.05 -6.71
N HIS A 91 -3.65 -9.19 -6.69
CA HIS A 91 -5.12 -9.25 -6.66
C HIS A 91 -5.69 -9.43 -5.25
N THR A 92 -4.83 -9.57 -4.25
CA THR A 92 -5.20 -9.73 -2.83
C THR A 92 -4.89 -8.49 -2.02
N THR A 93 -3.88 -7.71 -2.41
CA THR A 93 -3.41 -6.54 -1.68
C THR A 93 -3.39 -5.32 -2.58
N PHE A 94 -4.14 -4.28 -2.21
CA PHE A 94 -4.21 -3.04 -2.98
C PHE A 94 -4.40 -1.82 -2.07
N LEU A 95 -4.07 -0.65 -2.60
CA LEU A 95 -4.25 0.64 -1.95
C LEU A 95 -5.43 1.37 -2.60
N VAL A 96 -6.19 2.09 -1.79
CA VAL A 96 -7.30 2.94 -2.25
C VAL A 96 -7.03 4.39 -1.90
N ALA A 97 -7.14 5.24 -2.92
CA ALA A 97 -7.21 6.68 -2.79
C ALA A 97 -8.69 7.09 -2.82
N ASP A 98 -9.24 7.39 -1.64
CA ASP A 98 -10.66 7.71 -1.44
C ASP A 98 -10.83 9.18 -1.01
N GLU A 99 -12.04 9.56 -0.60
CA GLU A 99 -12.34 10.92 -0.10
C GLU A 99 -11.40 11.34 1.04
N LYS A 100 -11.03 10.40 1.92
CA LYS A 100 -10.14 10.70 3.04
C LYS A 100 -8.70 10.97 2.58
N THR A 101 -8.26 10.38 1.47
CA THR A 101 -6.98 10.75 0.83
C THR A 101 -6.98 12.20 0.37
N THR A 102 -8.09 12.73 -0.16
CA THR A 102 -8.20 14.15 -0.53
C THR A 102 -8.15 15.07 0.68
N LEU A 103 -8.74 14.65 1.81
CA LEU A 103 -8.77 15.45 3.05
C LEU A 103 -7.44 15.44 3.79
N ASP A 104 -6.81 14.27 3.90
CA ASP A 104 -5.58 14.10 4.67
C ASP A 104 -4.33 14.40 3.83
N GLU A 105 -4.44 14.37 2.49
CA GLU A 105 -3.39 14.56 1.46
C GLU A 105 -2.17 13.62 1.52
N ASP A 106 -2.01 12.86 2.61
CA ASP A 106 -0.85 12.01 2.89
C ASP A 106 -1.24 10.57 3.28
N THR A 107 -2.48 10.15 2.98
CA THR A 107 -2.94 8.80 3.40
C THR A 107 -3.54 7.97 2.27
N LEU A 108 -3.36 6.66 2.35
CA LEU A 108 -4.00 5.66 1.48
C LEU A 108 -4.60 4.55 2.32
N LEU A 109 -5.76 4.01 1.92
CA LEU A 109 -6.32 2.83 2.58
C LEU A 109 -5.66 1.58 2.00
N LEU A 110 -4.90 0.85 2.80
CA LEU A 110 -4.47 -0.48 2.43
C LEU A 110 -5.62 -1.46 2.64
N VAL A 111 -5.84 -2.32 1.66
CA VAL A 111 -6.84 -3.38 1.68
C VAL A 111 -6.15 -4.72 1.41
N TYR A 112 -6.46 -5.69 2.25
CA TYR A 112 -6.11 -7.09 2.07
C TYR A 112 -7.40 -7.90 1.94
N ASN A 113 -7.59 -8.55 0.81
CA ASN A 113 -8.80 -9.28 0.47
C ASN A 113 -8.47 -10.71 0.03
N ILE A 114 -9.00 -11.68 0.78
CA ILE A 114 -8.97 -13.11 0.49
C ILE A 114 -10.40 -13.66 0.58
N GLU A 115 -10.65 -14.87 0.07
CA GLU A 115 -12.00 -15.43 -0.15
C GLU A 115 -13.01 -15.22 1.00
N TYR A 116 -12.56 -15.24 2.26
CA TYR A 116 -13.43 -15.13 3.44
C TYR A 116 -13.10 -13.96 4.37
N SER A 117 -12.14 -13.10 3.99
CA SER A 117 -11.75 -11.97 4.83
C SER A 117 -11.37 -10.77 3.98
N GLN A 118 -11.95 -9.63 4.34
CA GLN A 118 -11.54 -8.33 3.83
C GLN A 118 -11.14 -7.45 5.00
N GLU A 119 -9.86 -7.13 5.06
CA GLU A 119 -9.28 -6.29 6.08
C GLU A 119 -8.69 -5.04 5.44
N SER A 120 -8.68 -3.95 6.20
CA SER A 120 -8.13 -2.69 5.75
C SER A 120 -7.57 -1.85 6.88
N ILE A 121 -6.58 -1.03 6.56
CA ILE A 121 -5.95 -0.09 7.48
C ILE A 121 -5.47 1.14 6.71
N ARG A 122 -5.68 2.33 7.27
CA ARG A 122 -5.17 3.57 6.70
C ARG A 122 -3.69 3.67 6.98
N LEU A 123 -2.89 3.97 5.96
CA LEU A 123 -1.45 4.19 6.08
C LEU A 123 -1.14 5.66 5.78
N SER A 124 -0.15 6.23 6.46
CA SER A 124 0.50 7.42 5.91
C SER A 124 1.36 7.06 4.70
N ALA A 125 1.61 8.02 3.81
CA ALA A 125 2.28 7.78 2.54
C ALA A 125 3.65 7.15 2.71
N SER A 126 4.40 7.55 3.74
CA SER A 126 5.74 7.02 4.06
C SER A 126 5.76 5.49 4.27
N TYR A 127 4.62 4.89 4.61
CA TYR A 127 4.49 3.45 4.84
C TYR A 127 3.73 2.72 3.73
N ALA A 128 3.13 3.44 2.79
CA ALA A 128 2.27 2.85 1.76
C ALA A 128 2.99 1.80 0.91
N ASN A 129 4.19 2.08 0.40
CA ASN A 129 4.95 1.11 -0.41
C ASN A 129 5.36 -0.11 0.41
N ASN A 130 6.05 0.10 1.52
CA ASN A 130 6.68 -0.99 2.26
C ASN A 130 5.67 -1.90 2.96
N GLN A 131 4.62 -1.33 3.56
CA GLN A 131 3.63 -2.13 4.29
C GLN A 131 2.69 -2.88 3.35
N ALA A 132 2.33 -2.30 2.21
CA ALA A 132 1.56 -3.02 1.20
C ALA A 132 2.36 -4.23 0.66
N VAL A 133 3.66 -4.03 0.39
CA VAL A 133 4.55 -5.12 0.02
C VAL A 133 4.66 -6.16 1.13
N ALA A 134 4.87 -5.74 2.37
CA ALA A 134 5.02 -6.64 3.51
C ALA A 134 3.77 -7.52 3.73
N ILE A 135 2.58 -6.98 3.52
CA ILE A 135 1.32 -7.74 3.57
C ILE A 135 1.19 -8.67 2.37
N SER A 136 1.47 -8.19 1.16
CA SER A 136 1.46 -9.00 -0.08
C SER A 136 2.39 -10.23 0.01
N VAL A 137 3.55 -10.11 0.66
CA VAL A 137 4.48 -11.23 0.88
C VAL A 137 4.33 -11.92 2.24
N ALA A 138 3.26 -11.64 2.98
CA ALA A 138 2.91 -12.26 4.26
C ALA A 138 4.00 -12.16 5.34
N THR A 139 4.73 -11.04 5.40
CA THR A 139 5.70 -10.75 6.47
C THR A 139 5.09 -9.97 7.64
N THR A 140 3.90 -9.40 7.46
CA THR A 140 3.06 -8.77 8.49
C THR A 140 1.59 -8.93 8.07
N ASP A 141 0.66 -8.53 8.92
CA ASP A 141 -0.77 -8.57 8.65
C ASP A 141 -1.46 -7.26 9.04
N VAL A 142 -2.68 -7.06 8.55
CA VAL A 142 -3.46 -5.84 8.79
C VAL A 142 -3.82 -5.69 10.28
N GLY A 143 -4.01 -6.79 11.00
CA GLY A 143 -4.29 -6.80 12.45
C GLY A 143 -3.12 -6.24 13.26
N GLU A 144 -1.89 -6.63 12.93
CA GLU A 144 -0.68 -6.09 13.54
C GLU A 144 -0.57 -4.59 13.30
N LEU A 145 -0.75 -4.13 12.06
CA LEU A 145 -0.71 -2.70 11.73
C LEU A 145 -1.80 -1.91 12.46
N ARG A 146 -3.02 -2.45 12.56
CA ARG A 146 -4.11 -1.84 13.35
C ARG A 146 -3.76 -1.69 14.82
N SER A 147 -3.09 -2.68 15.42
CA SER A 147 -2.68 -2.61 16.83
C SER A 147 -1.62 -1.53 17.11
N LEU A 148 -0.97 -1.04 16.05
CA LEU A 148 0.07 -0.01 16.08
C LEU A 148 -0.41 1.31 15.45
N ALA A 149 -1.65 1.40 15.01
CA ALA A 149 -2.20 2.63 14.46
C ALA A 149 -2.37 3.67 15.57
N ASP A 150 -2.29 4.95 15.19
CA ASP A 150 -2.56 6.05 16.10
C ASP A 150 -4.07 6.11 16.45
N ASP A 151 -4.44 7.00 17.37
CA ASP A 151 -5.82 7.14 17.85
C ASP A 151 -6.82 7.48 16.73
N ASP A 152 -6.34 8.04 15.61
CA ASP A 152 -7.15 8.34 14.42
C ASP A 152 -7.30 7.16 13.45
N GLY A 153 -6.75 5.99 13.81
CA GLY A 153 -6.80 4.76 13.02
C GLY A 153 -5.82 4.73 11.84
N VAL A 154 -4.85 5.65 11.78
CA VAL A 154 -3.81 5.67 10.74
C VAL A 154 -2.51 5.09 11.27
N TYR A 155 -1.95 4.15 10.52
CA TYR A 155 -0.62 3.59 10.81
C TYR A 155 0.47 4.53 10.29
N ARG A 156 1.30 5.01 11.23
CA ARG A 156 2.47 5.90 10.96
C ARG A 156 3.80 5.30 11.42
N GLY A 157 3.89 3.97 11.50
CA GLY A 157 5.10 3.25 11.93
C GLY A 157 5.04 2.69 13.35
N GLY A 158 3.91 2.83 14.02
CA GLY A 158 3.72 2.41 15.40
C GLY A 158 4.37 3.34 16.43
N PRO A 159 4.08 3.11 17.72
CA PRO A 159 4.78 3.79 18.79
C PRO A 159 6.28 3.54 18.65
N GLN A 160 7.07 4.61 18.73
CA GLN A 160 8.54 4.55 18.76
C GLN A 160 8.98 3.58 19.86
N ARG A 161 9.19 2.31 19.51
CA ARG A 161 9.76 1.35 20.46
C ARG A 161 11.19 1.81 20.70
N PRO A 162 11.60 2.04 21.96
CA PRO A 162 13.00 2.34 22.23
C PRO A 162 13.84 1.23 21.61
N PRO A 163 14.99 1.55 21.00
CA PRO A 163 15.83 0.57 20.35
C PRO A 163 16.09 -0.59 21.31
N PRO A 164 16.07 -1.85 20.85
CA PRO A 164 16.28 -3.00 21.72
C PRO A 164 17.55 -2.78 22.53
N LYS A 165 17.42 -2.73 23.86
CA LYS A 165 18.57 -2.57 24.75
C LYS A 165 19.51 -3.74 24.46
N LYS A 166 20.75 -3.44 24.05
CA LYS A 166 21.80 -4.46 23.90
C LYS A 166 21.78 -5.37 25.13
N GLY A 167 21.64 -6.68 24.89
CA GLY A 167 21.74 -7.67 25.95
C GLY A 167 23.05 -7.47 26.70
N GLY A 168 22.98 -7.42 28.03
CA GLY A 168 24.16 -7.30 28.88
C GLY A 168 25.14 -8.46 28.63
N LYS A 169 26.40 -8.29 29.06
CA LYS A 169 27.41 -9.35 28.95
C LYS A 169 26.85 -10.67 29.50
N ALA A 170 26.90 -11.73 28.69
CA ALA A 170 26.52 -13.06 29.12
C ALA A 170 27.31 -13.45 30.38
N PRO A 171 26.67 -14.06 31.40
CA PRO A 171 27.34 -14.50 32.61
C PRO A 171 28.43 -15.52 32.24
N ARG A 172 29.67 -15.27 32.68
CA ARG A 172 30.75 -16.26 32.52
C ARG A 172 30.50 -17.43 33.47
N LYS A 173 30.34 -18.64 32.92
CA LYS A 173 30.42 -19.88 33.72
C LYS A 173 31.80 -19.92 34.39
N GLN A 174 31.83 -20.06 35.71
CA GLN A 174 33.02 -20.47 36.42
C GLN A 174 33.18 -21.99 36.23
N LEU A 175 34.34 -22.40 35.75
CA LEU A 175 34.78 -23.79 35.65
C LEU A 175 35.47 -24.18 36.96
#